data_AF-A0A7G4RF03-F1
#
_entry.id   AF-A0A7G4RF03-F1
#
_cell.length_a   1.000
_cell.length_b   1.000
_cell.length_c   1.000
_cell.angle_alpha   90.00
_cell.angle_beta   90.00
_cell.angle_gamma   90.00
#
_symmetry.space_group_name_H-M   'P 1'
#
loop_
_entity.id
_entity.type
_entity.pdbx_description
1 polymer ?
#
loop_
_entity_poly.entity_id
_entity_poly.type
_entity_poly.pdbx_seq_one_letter_code
_entity_poly.pdbx_strand_id
1 'polypeptide(L)'
;MFISTILIFLITISLGVWLLMYILKNKNTPKGLALTHGSFAFIGILLLIIYSIFYNAPLVSLLLFIAAAIGGFILIYRDITGKTIPKWLALGHGITALLGLICLILFA
;
A
#
# COMPACT_ATOMS: atom_id res chain seq x y z
N MET A 1 -7.31 16.85 4.94
CA MET A 1 -6.09 16.19 4.43
C MET A 1 -5.78 14.92 5.20
N PHE A 2 -5.65 14.98 6.53
CA PHE A 2 -5.34 13.81 7.36
C PHE A 2 -6.42 12.72 7.33
N ILE A 3 -7.68 13.04 7.65
CA ILE A 3 -8.79 12.07 7.58
C ILE A 3 -8.94 11.49 6.17
N SER A 4 -8.85 12.33 5.13
CA SER A 4 -8.89 11.90 3.73
C SER A 4 -7.79 10.87 3.41
N THR A 5 -6.60 11.04 3.98
CA THR A 5 -5.47 10.10 3.84
C THR A 5 -5.80 8.75 4.46
N ILE A 6 -6.38 8.74 5.66
CA ILE A 6 -6.84 7.50 6.33
C ILE A 6 -7.89 6.79 5.48
N LEU A 7 -8.90 7.51 4.98
CA LEU A 7 -9.95 6.93 4.13
C LEU A 7 -9.38 6.32 2.84
N ILE A 8 -8.43 6.99 2.20
CA ILE A 8 -7.76 6.48 1.00
C ILE A 8 -6.94 5.22 1.31
N PHE A 9 -6.23 5.18 2.43
CA PHE A 9 -5.48 3.97 2.81
C PHE A 9 -6.39 2.80 3.19
N LEU A 10 -7.56 3.05 3.79
CA LEU A 10 -8.56 2.00 4.02
C LEU A 10 -9.05 1.37 2.71
N ILE A 11 -9.34 2.20 1.70
CA ILE A 11 -9.67 1.72 0.35
C ILE A 11 -8.48 0.94 -0.24
N THR A 12 -7.28 1.51 -0.15
CA THR A 12 -6.04 0.90 -0.66
C THR A 12 -5.83 -0.50 -0.10
N ILE A 13 -5.90 -0.66 1.22
CA ILE A 13 -5.73 -1.96 1.89
C ILE A 13 -6.82 -2.94 1.48
N SER A 14 -8.07 -2.49 1.36
CA SER A 14 -9.18 -3.35 0.93
C SER A 14 -8.93 -3.94 -0.48
N LEU A 15 -8.48 -3.10 -1.42
CA LEU A 15 -8.07 -3.55 -2.75
C LEU A 15 -6.83 -4.48 -2.70
N GLY A 16 -5.88 -4.18 -1.81
CA GLY A 16 -4.67 -4.98 -1.60
C GLY A 16 -4.98 -6.39 -1.07
N VAL A 17 -5.90 -6.51 -0.11
CA VAL A 17 -6.39 -7.80 0.40
C VAL A 17 -7.06 -8.58 -0.73
N TRP A 18 -7.84 -7.93 -1.59
CA TRP A 18 -8.45 -8.59 -2.74
C TRP A 18 -7.39 -9.15 -3.71
N LEU A 19 -6.34 -8.39 -4.03
CA LEU A 19 -5.21 -8.86 -4.83
C LEU A 19 -4.45 -10.01 -4.17
N LEU A 20 -4.23 -9.93 -2.85
CA LEU A 20 -3.56 -10.98 -2.09
C LEU A 20 -4.30 -12.32 -2.21
N MET A 21 -5.64 -12.31 -2.24
CA MET A 21 -6.42 -13.54 -2.43
C MET A 21 -6.14 -14.23 -3.78
N TYR A 22 -5.85 -13.48 -4.85
CA TYR A 22 -5.44 -14.06 -6.14
C TYR A 22 -4.05 -14.71 -6.02
N ILE A 23 -3.10 -14.01 -5.39
CA ILE A 23 -1.73 -14.50 -5.20
C ILE A 23 -1.73 -15.78 -4.34
N LEU A 24 -2.51 -15.82 -3.25
CA LEU A 24 -2.62 -16.99 -2.38
C LEU A 24 -3.22 -18.20 -3.10
N LYS A 25 -4.17 -17.96 -4.01
CA LYS A 25 -4.80 -18.98 -4.87
C LYS A 25 -3.98 -19.32 -6.13
N ASN A 26 -2.75 -18.81 -6.26
CA ASN A 26 -1.88 -18.98 -7.44
C ASN A 26 -2.57 -18.57 -8.76
N LYS A 27 -3.43 -17.55 -8.71
CA LYS A 27 -4.11 -16.98 -9.89
C LYS A 27 -3.39 -15.71 -10.36
N ASN A 28 -3.56 -15.38 -11.64
CA ASN A 28 -3.11 -14.09 -12.17
C ASN A 28 -3.87 -12.95 -11.48
N THR A 29 -3.14 -11.90 -11.12
CA THR A 29 -3.71 -10.67 -10.55
C THR A 29 -4.44 -9.88 -11.65
N PRO A 30 -5.67 -9.40 -11.41
CA PRO A 30 -6.34 -8.52 -12.36
C PRO A 30 -5.56 -7.20 -12.47
N LYS A 31 -5.01 -6.89 -13.65
CA LYS A 31 -4.12 -5.73 -13.83
C LYS A 31 -4.81 -4.40 -13.54
N GLY A 32 -6.09 -4.26 -13.89
CA GLY A 32 -6.89 -3.10 -13.54
C GLY A 32 -6.99 -2.89 -12.03
N LEU A 33 -7.18 -3.97 -11.25
CA LEU A 33 -7.22 -3.92 -9.79
C LEU A 33 -5.86 -3.59 -9.18
N ALA A 34 -4.77 -4.13 -9.75
CA ALA A 34 -3.41 -3.80 -9.33
C ALA A 34 -3.07 -2.31 -9.55
N LEU A 35 -3.47 -1.77 -10.71
CA LEU A 35 -3.27 -0.37 -11.05
C LEU A 35 -4.10 0.57 -10.18
N THR A 36 -5.37 0.23 -9.90
CA THR A 36 -6.20 1.04 -9.01
C THR A 36 -5.65 1.02 -7.59
N HIS A 37 -5.32 -0.16 -7.05
CA HIS A 37 -4.67 -0.27 -5.74
C HIS A 37 -3.40 0.60 -5.65
N GLY A 38 -2.49 0.48 -6.62
CA GLY A 38 -1.25 1.28 -6.65
C GLY A 38 -1.50 2.78 -6.77
N SER A 39 -2.50 3.20 -7.55
CA SER A 39 -2.90 4.60 -7.71
C SER A 39 -3.44 5.19 -6.41
N PHE A 40 -4.33 4.46 -5.71
CA PHE A 40 -4.85 4.89 -4.40
C PHE A 40 -3.73 4.95 -3.35
N ALA A 41 -2.81 3.97 -3.35
CA ALA A 41 -1.64 4.00 -2.47
C ALA A 41 -0.76 5.23 -2.71
N PHE A 42 -0.47 5.54 -3.97
CA PHE A 42 0.32 6.71 -4.36
C PHE A 42 -0.34 8.03 -3.92
N ILE A 43 -1.65 8.18 -4.18
CA ILE A 43 -2.41 9.37 -3.76
C ILE A 43 -2.40 9.50 -2.24
N GLY A 44 -2.59 8.40 -1.50
CA GLY A 44 -2.54 8.40 -0.04
C GLY A 44 -1.18 8.85 0.50
N ILE A 45 -0.09 8.32 -0.06
CA ILE A 45 1.28 8.71 0.31
C ILE A 45 1.52 10.19 -0.02
N LEU A 46 1.10 10.66 -1.20
CA LEU A 46 1.26 12.06 -1.60
C LEU A 46 0.52 13.00 -0.65
N LEU A 47 -0.73 12.69 -0.27
CA LEU A 47 -1.47 13.47 0.71
C LEU A 47 -0.81 13.48 2.08
N LEU A 48 -0.25 12.35 2.52
CA LEU A 48 0.48 12.24 3.79
C LEU A 48 1.76 13.10 3.78
N ILE A 49 2.49 13.11 2.67
CA ILE A 49 3.68 13.95 2.48
C ILE A 49 3.28 15.42 2.56
N ILE A 50 2.24 15.83 1.83
CA ILE A 50 1.79 17.23 1.85
C ILE A 50 1.34 17.61 3.26
N TYR A 51 0.57 16.76 3.95
CA TYR A 51 0.21 17.00 5.36
C TYR A 51 1.46 17.19 6.24
N SER A 52 2.48 16.37 6.06
CA SER A 52 3.73 16.40 6.85
C SER A 52 4.59 17.65 6.60
N ILE A 53 4.38 18.39 5.51
CA ILE A 53 5.09 19.64 5.24
C ILE A 53 4.49 20.81 6.04
N PHE A 54 3.18 20.80 6.26
CA PHE A 54 2.45 21.90 6.91
C PHE A 54 2.15 21.66 8.39
N TYR A 55 2.19 20.40 8.83
CA TYR A 55 1.81 19.98 10.18
C TYR A 55 2.83 18.99 10.77
N ASN A 56 2.61 18.57 12.01
CA ASN A 56 3.43 17.54 12.65
C ASN A 56 3.39 16.24 11.83
N ALA A 57 4.56 15.82 11.36
CA ALA A 57 4.69 14.67 10.48
C ALA A 57 4.55 13.35 11.26
N PRO A 58 3.64 12.43 10.87
CA PRO A 58 3.60 11.07 11.39
C PRO A 58 4.72 10.23 10.75
N LEU A 59 5.98 10.54 11.09
CA LEU A 59 7.18 10.01 10.43
C LEU A 59 7.22 8.48 10.37
N VAL A 60 6.84 7.81 11.47
CA VAL A 60 6.81 6.33 11.53
C VAL A 60 5.85 5.77 10.49
N SER A 61 4.64 6.32 10.40
CA SER A 61 3.65 5.89 9.41
C SER A 61 4.13 6.15 7.99
N LEU A 62 4.69 7.34 7.73
CA LEU A 62 5.21 7.71 6.42
C LEU A 62 6.33 6.77 5.96
N LEU A 63 7.29 6.46 6.83
CA LEU A 63 8.38 5.53 6.53
C LEU A 63 7.86 4.11 6.24
N LEU A 64 6.88 3.63 7.00
CA LEU A 64 6.23 2.34 6.75
C LEU A 64 5.53 2.31 5.39
N PHE A 65 4.79 3.37 5.03
CA PHE A 65 4.15 3.44 3.72
C PHE A 65 5.16 3.53 2.56
N ILE A 66 6.28 4.23 2.72
CA ILE A 66 7.36 4.25 1.73
C ILE A 66 7.97 2.85 1.57
N ALA A 67 8.26 2.17 2.68
CA ALA A 67 8.76 0.79 2.64
C ALA A 67 7.76 -0.17 1.98
N ALA A 68 6.47 -0.02 2.29
CA ALA A 68 5.42 -0.76 1.62
C ALA A 68 5.37 -0.44 0.12
N ALA A 69 5.44 0.83 -0.30
CA ALA A 69 5.42 1.22 -1.71
C ALA A 69 6.57 0.60 -2.51
N ILE A 70 7.77 0.51 -1.92
CA ILE A 70 8.91 -0.21 -2.51
C ILE A 70 8.55 -1.69 -2.72
N GLY A 71 7.98 -2.34 -1.70
CA GLY A 71 7.47 -3.71 -1.82
C GLY A 71 6.43 -3.85 -2.94
N GLY A 72 5.48 -2.92 -3.03
CA GLY A 72 4.46 -2.87 -4.07
C GLY A 72 5.05 -2.72 -5.47
N PHE A 73 6.07 -1.88 -5.63
CA PHE A 73 6.79 -1.71 -6.90
C PHE A 73 7.51 -3.00 -7.32
N ILE A 74 8.17 -3.70 -6.38
CA ILE A 74 8.80 -5.00 -6.66
C ILE A 74 7.76 -6.03 -7.08
N LEU A 75 6.58 -6.06 -6.43
CA LEU A 75 5.49 -6.97 -6.79
C LEU A 75 4.99 -6.70 -8.22
N ILE A 76 4.72 -5.44 -8.56
CA ILE A 76 4.30 -5.02 -9.91
C ILE A 76 5.37 -5.37 -10.94
N TYR A 77 6.64 -5.09 -10.66
CA TYR A 77 7.75 -5.40 -11.56
C TYR A 77 7.82 -6.90 -11.88
N ARG A 78 7.69 -7.76 -10.87
CA ARG A 78 7.66 -9.22 -11.07
C ARG A 78 6.44 -9.64 -11.89
N ASP A 79 5.28 -9.08 -11.59
CA ASP A 79 4.02 -9.37 -12.24
C ASP A 79 3.99 -8.97 -13.74
N ILE A 80 4.61 -7.85 -14.11
CA ILE A 80 4.74 -7.42 -15.52
C ILE A 80 5.85 -8.17 -16.27
N THR A 81 6.88 -8.65 -15.57
CA THR A 81 7.97 -9.45 -16.18
C THR A 81 7.63 -10.94 -16.26
N GLY A 82 6.40 -11.33 -15.93
CA GLY A 82 5.96 -12.73 -15.96
C GLY A 82 6.62 -13.62 -14.89
N LYS A 83 7.33 -13.03 -13.93
CA LYS A 83 7.96 -13.75 -12.83
C LYS A 83 6.92 -14.08 -11.76
N THR A 84 7.04 -15.26 -11.16
CA THR A 84 6.17 -15.67 -10.05
C THR A 84 6.27 -14.66 -8.90
N ILE A 85 5.13 -14.28 -8.33
CA ILE A 85 5.10 -13.41 -7.16
C ILE A 85 5.29 -14.26 -5.89
N PRO A 86 6.38 -14.06 -5.11
CA PRO A 86 6.55 -14.79 -3.87
C PRO A 86 5.49 -14.36 -2.84
N LYS A 87 4.79 -15.34 -2.26
CA LYS A 87 3.71 -15.10 -1.29
C LYS A 87 4.18 -14.31 -0.07
N TRP A 88 5.39 -14.59 0.43
CA TRP A 88 5.97 -13.89 1.57
C TRP A 88 6.19 -12.40 1.29
N LEU A 89 6.51 -12.03 0.04
CA LEU A 89 6.70 -10.63 -0.34
C LEU A 89 5.37 -9.89 -0.41
N ALA A 90 4.33 -10.55 -0.97
CA ALA A 90 2.98 -10.00 -1.00
C ALA A 90 2.40 -9.79 0.41
N LEU A 91 2.59 -10.79 1.29
CA LEU A 91 2.22 -10.69 2.70
C LEU A 91 3.03 -9.63 3.43
N GLY A 92 4.35 -9.60 3.26
CA GLY A 92 5.24 -8.62 3.87
C GLY A 92 4.84 -7.19 3.50
N HIS A 93 4.68 -6.90 2.22
CA HIS A 93 4.17 -5.61 1.73
C HIS A 93 2.84 -5.23 2.39
N GLY A 94 1.86 -6.14 2.40
CA GLY A 94 0.53 -5.88 2.98
C GLY A 94 0.59 -5.64 4.49
N ILE A 95 1.38 -6.41 5.23
CA ILE A 95 1.58 -6.24 6.68
C ILE A 95 2.26 -4.90 6.97
N THR A 96 3.31 -4.54 6.22
CA THR A 96 3.98 -3.24 6.38
C THR A 96 3.02 -2.07 6.13
N ALA A 97 2.17 -2.16 5.10
CA ALA A 97 1.14 -1.15 4.83
C ALA A 97 0.09 -1.07 5.95
N LEU A 98 -0.34 -2.22 6.48
CA LEU A 98 -1.30 -2.27 7.59
C LEU A 98 -0.73 -1.65 8.87
N LEU A 99 0.53 -1.95 9.21
CA LEU A 99 1.21 -1.30 10.33
C LEU A 99 1.34 0.20 10.12
N GLY A 100 1.64 0.64 8.90
CA GLY A 100 1.66 2.06 8.54
C GLY A 100 0.32 2.75 8.80
N LEU A 101 -0.80 2.10 8.45
CA LEU A 101 -2.14 2.61 8.72
C LEU A 101 -2.47 2.62 10.22
N ILE A 102 -2.14 1.56 10.97
CA ILE A 102 -2.36 1.51 12.41
C ILE A 102 -1.61 2.65 13.09
N CYS A 103 -0.33 2.86 12.77
CA CYS A 103 0.45 3.99 13.28
C CYS A 103 -0.15 5.34 12.89
N LEU A 104 -0.71 5.47 11.67
CA LEU A 104 -1.38 6.70 11.25
C LEU A 104 -2.64 6.98 12.09
N ILE A 105 -3.44 5.96 12.36
CA ILE A 105 -4.66 6.08 13.15
C ILE A 105 -4.34 6.39 14.61
N LEU A 106 -3.29 5.79 15.18
CA LEU A 106 -2.86 6.08 16.56
C LEU A 106 -2.27 7.49 16.71
N PHE A 107 -1.80 8.09 15.62
CA PHE A 107 -1.34 9.47 15.60
C PHE A 107 -2.50 10.49 15.52
N ALA A 108 -3.68 10.06 15.05
CA ALA A 108 -4.88 10.88 14.86
C ALA A 108 -5.39 11.46 16.19
#